data_AF-A0A6M1SU37-F1
#
_entry.id   AF-A0A6M1SU37-F1
#
_cell.length_a   1.000
_cell.length_b   1.000
_cell.length_c   1.000
_cell.angle_alpha   90.00
_cell.angle_beta   90.00
_cell.angle_gamma   90.00
#
_symmetry.space_group_name_H-M   'P 1'
#
loop_
_entity.id
_entity.type
_entity.pdbx_description
1 polymer ?
#
loop_
_entity_poly.entity_id
_entity_poly.type
_entity_poly.pdbx_seq_one_letter_code
_entity_poly.pdbx_strand_id
1 'polypeptide(L)'
;MKNSTYVQFPLNILSKSKDREELYRMITGYTLLYYYDSYTNNEKSKRFHFIKRRLLEQCDLSVLEPIRGYFGTEMNLQNYALMGLDFGLDELEILNITKTYKSRAREIGQDEQAFGSKEPKIRVRFDILYDYRMGKISDSQFRVFCAILSIMGRKKFARISYDHIKYRAAGFRSKIKFIKYQRLVGGKYDFFSDRKIAYAVRKLEEKCLITTLVYKRRLKYYSVRLDINELFKLVADSKSRSVEYFELKKQYEDDLRNLKSIIKNKVEHQQRRLK
;
A
#
# COMPACT_ATOMS: atom_id res chain seq x y z
N MET A 1 18.04 14.65 11.52
CA MET A 1 16.85 14.72 10.65
C MET A 1 16.51 13.31 10.19
N LYS A 2 15.48 12.67 10.77
CA LYS A 2 14.95 11.41 10.24
C LYS A 2 14.17 11.76 8.97
N ASN A 3 14.82 11.79 7.82
CA ASN A 3 14.10 11.61 6.57
C ASN A 3 13.37 10.28 6.76
N SER A 4 12.06 10.31 6.98
CA SER A 4 11.30 9.08 7.14
C SER A 4 11.31 8.39 5.80
N THR A 5 12.32 7.53 5.58
CA THR A 5 12.46 6.78 4.36
C THR A 5 11.25 5.87 4.27
N TYR A 6 10.60 5.86 3.11
CA TYR A 6 9.47 4.97 2.89
C TYR A 6 9.95 3.80 2.05
N VAL A 7 9.52 2.61 2.43
CA VAL A 7 9.63 1.41 1.60
C VAL A 7 8.38 1.33 0.74
N GLN A 8 8.55 1.01 -0.54
CA GLN A 8 7.45 0.81 -1.46
C GLN A 8 7.56 -0.56 -2.09
N PHE A 9 6.50 -1.37 -2.04
CA PHE A 9 6.52 -2.74 -2.52
C PHE A 9 5.13 -3.19 -3.01
N PRO A 10 5.03 -4.17 -3.92
CA PRO A 10 3.75 -4.66 -4.42
C PRO A 10 3.03 -5.53 -3.37
N LEU A 11 1.71 -5.39 -3.30
CA LEU A 11 0.85 -6.07 -2.32
C LEU A 11 0.98 -7.59 -2.35
N ASN A 12 1.24 -8.19 -3.50
CA ASN A 12 1.35 -9.65 -3.66
C ASN A 12 2.55 -10.25 -2.92
N ILE A 13 3.58 -9.47 -2.56
CA ILE A 13 4.68 -9.95 -1.72
C ILE A 13 4.16 -10.55 -0.40
N LEU A 14 3.06 -10.02 0.14
CA LEU A 14 2.45 -10.55 1.36
C LEU A 14 2.05 -12.03 1.21
N SER A 15 1.59 -12.48 0.04
CA SER A 15 1.12 -13.87 -0.14
C SER A 15 2.24 -14.88 -0.38
N LYS A 16 3.46 -14.41 -0.65
CA LYS A 16 4.60 -15.25 -1.06
C LYS A 16 5.56 -15.59 0.08
N SER A 17 5.57 -14.75 1.12
CA SER A 17 6.41 -14.96 2.30
C SER A 17 5.86 -16.11 3.16
N LYS A 18 6.73 -17.02 3.59
CA LYS A 18 6.41 -18.12 4.51
C LYS A 18 6.34 -17.65 5.96
N ASP A 19 7.20 -16.70 6.31
CA ASP A 19 7.33 -16.19 7.67
C ASP A 19 7.64 -14.68 7.70
N ARG A 20 7.80 -14.15 8.92
CA ARG A 20 8.08 -12.75 9.17
C ARG A 20 9.39 -12.29 8.58
N GLU A 21 10.43 -13.09 8.75
CA GLU A 21 11.79 -12.76 8.37
C GLU A 21 11.93 -12.75 6.85
N GLU A 22 11.37 -13.75 6.17
CA GLU A 22 11.28 -13.78 4.71
C GLU A 22 10.49 -12.58 4.19
N LEU A 23 9.35 -12.21 4.81
CA LEU A 23 8.59 -11.03 4.40
C LEU A 23 9.39 -9.74 4.52
N TYR A 24 10.08 -9.55 5.65
CA TYR A 24 10.95 -8.40 5.86
C TYR A 24 12.04 -8.32 4.79
N ARG A 25 12.72 -9.44 4.52
CA ARG A 25 13.77 -9.52 3.49
C ARG A 25 13.23 -9.23 2.10
N MET A 26 12.06 -9.76 1.74
CA MET A 26 11.43 -9.50 0.45
C MET A 26 11.07 -8.02 0.26
N ILE A 27 10.47 -7.37 1.26
CA ILE A 27 10.10 -5.95 1.21
C ILE A 27 11.36 -5.07 1.12
N THR A 28 12.36 -5.37 1.94
CA THR A 28 13.61 -4.61 2.00
C THR A 28 14.39 -4.78 0.70
N GLY A 29 14.52 -6.01 0.19
CA GLY A 29 15.19 -6.30 -1.07
C GLY A 29 14.52 -5.63 -2.27
N TYR A 30 13.17 -5.65 -2.34
CA TYR A 30 12.43 -4.91 -3.37
C TYR A 30 12.74 -3.42 -3.29
N THR A 31 12.73 -2.85 -2.08
CA THR A 31 13.00 -1.43 -1.88
C THR A 31 14.43 -1.07 -2.29
N LEU A 32 15.42 -1.84 -1.82
CA LEU A 32 16.82 -1.63 -2.15
C LEU A 32 17.03 -1.63 -3.67
N LEU A 33 16.45 -2.58 -4.39
CA LEU A 33 16.62 -2.68 -5.84
C LEU A 33 15.86 -1.60 -6.63
N TYR A 34 14.69 -1.14 -6.16
CA TYR A 34 13.90 -0.15 -6.90
C TYR A 34 14.32 1.29 -6.61
N TYR A 35 14.80 1.56 -5.39
CA TYR A 35 15.32 2.88 -5.01
C TYR A 35 16.80 3.07 -5.34
N TYR A 36 17.52 1.98 -5.63
CA TYR A 36 18.86 2.00 -6.21
C TYR A 36 18.96 2.99 -7.40
N ASP A 37 18.05 2.88 -8.37
CA ASP A 37 18.02 3.75 -9.55
C ASP A 37 17.72 5.23 -9.22
N SER A 38 17.04 5.50 -8.10
CA SER A 38 16.78 6.87 -7.63
C SER A 38 17.98 7.45 -6.85
N TYR A 39 18.77 6.58 -6.23
CA TYR A 39 19.94 6.94 -5.44
C TYR A 39 21.12 7.35 -6.34
N THR A 40 21.32 6.64 -7.46
CA THR A 40 22.34 6.95 -8.48
C THR A 40 22.11 8.29 -9.18
N ASN A 41 20.86 8.75 -9.30
CA ASN A 41 20.55 10.05 -9.91
C ASN A 41 20.88 11.26 -9.01
N ASN A 42 21.28 11.04 -7.75
CA ASN A 42 21.58 12.10 -6.77
C ASN A 42 23.10 12.33 -6.57
N GLU A 43 23.93 11.80 -7.47
CA GLU A 43 25.40 11.85 -7.43
C GLU A 43 26.02 13.26 -7.34
N LYS A 44 25.25 14.33 -7.61
CA LYS A 44 25.76 15.71 -7.59
C LYS A 44 25.90 16.34 -6.20
N SER A 45 25.48 15.66 -5.13
CA SER A 45 25.56 16.21 -3.78
C SER A 45 26.91 15.91 -3.12
N LYS A 46 27.67 16.94 -2.71
CA LYS A 46 28.92 16.76 -1.91
C LYS A 46 28.71 15.91 -0.65
N ARG A 47 27.52 15.95 -0.06
CA ARG A 47 27.14 15.14 1.12
C ARG A 47 27.06 13.65 0.78
N PHE A 48 26.65 13.31 -0.44
CA PHE A 48 26.60 11.92 -0.93
C PHE A 48 28.02 11.33 -1.00
N HIS A 49 28.98 12.07 -1.57
CA HIS A 49 30.37 11.60 -1.67
C HIS A 49 31.04 11.40 -0.30
N PHE A 50 30.78 12.28 0.66
CA PHE A 50 31.32 12.14 2.02
C PHE A 50 30.76 10.91 2.76
N ILE A 51 29.43 10.71 2.70
CA ILE A 51 28.76 9.54 3.31
C ILE A 51 29.19 8.25 2.61
N LYS A 52 29.29 8.28 1.27
CA LYS A 52 29.76 7.17 0.43
C LYS A 52 31.15 6.70 0.84
N ARG A 53 32.11 7.63 1.00
CA ARG A 53 33.48 7.29 1.38
C ARG A 53 33.55 6.66 2.76
N ARG A 54 32.92 7.27 3.77
CA ARG A 54 32.97 6.79 5.15
C ARG A 54 32.26 5.44 5.35
N LEU A 55 31.14 5.21 4.68
CA LEU A 55 30.40 3.94 4.79
C LEU A 55 31.08 2.81 4.02
N LEU A 56 31.68 3.07 2.86
CA LEU A 56 32.43 2.04 2.13
C LEU A 56 33.75 1.67 2.81
N GLU A 57 34.42 2.60 3.47
CA GLU A 57 35.62 2.31 4.28
C GLU A 57 35.32 1.34 5.44
N GLN A 58 34.06 1.23 5.86
CA GLN A 58 33.61 0.34 6.92
C GLN A 58 32.95 -0.94 6.38
N CYS A 59 32.75 -1.04 5.07
CA CYS A 59 32.04 -2.14 4.43
C CYS A 59 33.02 -3.15 3.84
N ASP A 60 32.97 -4.41 4.30
CA ASP A 60 33.71 -5.48 3.62
C ASP A 60 32.95 -5.94 2.38
N LEU A 61 33.27 -5.33 1.23
CA LEU A 61 32.66 -5.67 -0.06
C LEU A 61 32.91 -7.12 -0.47
N SER A 62 33.93 -7.80 0.08
CA SER A 62 34.19 -9.20 -0.24
C SER A 62 33.04 -10.12 0.20
N VAL A 63 32.31 -9.73 1.25
CA VAL A 63 31.09 -10.42 1.72
C VAL A 63 30.00 -10.38 0.65
N LEU A 64 29.97 -9.35 -0.19
CA LEU A 64 28.97 -9.13 -1.23
C LEU A 64 29.36 -9.68 -2.61
N GLU A 65 30.57 -10.22 -2.78
CA GLU A 65 31.02 -10.86 -4.02
C GLU A 65 30.02 -11.90 -4.58
N PRO A 66 29.37 -12.75 -3.76
CA PRO A 66 28.40 -13.74 -4.28
C PRO A 66 27.19 -13.14 -5.00
N ILE A 67 26.91 -11.84 -4.82
CA ILE A 67 25.81 -11.14 -5.49
C ILE A 67 26.29 -10.12 -6.53
N ARG A 68 27.61 -9.96 -6.73
CA ARG A 68 28.21 -9.00 -7.68
C ARG A 68 27.64 -9.13 -9.08
N GLY A 69 27.45 -10.37 -9.55
CA GLY A 69 26.88 -10.66 -10.88
C GLY A 69 25.47 -10.09 -11.11
N TYR A 70 24.72 -9.75 -10.06
CA TYR A 70 23.38 -9.15 -10.20
C TYR A 70 23.40 -7.65 -10.52
N PHE A 71 24.52 -6.98 -10.31
CA PHE A 71 24.64 -5.53 -10.42
C PHE A 71 25.47 -5.09 -11.63
N GLY A 72 26.18 -6.03 -12.27
CA GLY A 72 26.94 -5.83 -13.50
C GLY A 72 28.25 -5.07 -13.31
N THR A 73 28.23 -3.97 -12.55
CA THR A 73 29.41 -3.16 -12.23
C THR A 73 29.67 -3.11 -10.73
N GLU A 74 30.94 -2.92 -10.36
CA GLU A 74 31.35 -2.75 -8.96
C GLU A 74 30.74 -1.48 -8.35
N MET A 75 30.69 -0.39 -9.13
CA MET A 75 30.02 0.85 -8.71
C MET A 75 28.55 0.61 -8.33
N ASN A 76 27.86 -0.26 -9.07
CA ASN A 76 26.47 -0.58 -8.76
C ASN A 76 26.35 -1.40 -7.48
N LEU A 77 27.24 -2.36 -7.26
CA LEU A 77 27.30 -3.13 -6.02
C LEU A 77 27.58 -2.22 -4.81
N GLN A 78 28.54 -1.29 -4.93
CA GLN A 78 28.87 -0.32 -3.89
C GLN A 78 27.69 0.60 -3.57
N ASN A 79 27.02 1.14 -4.59
CA ASN A 79 25.84 2.00 -4.42
C ASN A 79 24.68 1.24 -3.76
N TYR A 80 24.51 -0.06 -4.07
CA TYR A 80 23.53 -0.93 -3.41
C TYR A 80 23.90 -1.19 -1.94
N ALA A 81 25.17 -1.50 -1.66
CA ALA A 81 25.68 -1.70 -0.31
C ALA A 81 25.48 -0.46 0.57
N LEU A 82 25.81 0.72 0.03
CA LEU A 82 25.61 2.02 0.70
C LEU A 82 24.16 2.26 1.10
N MET A 83 23.21 1.90 0.22
CA MET A 83 21.79 2.04 0.53
C MET A 83 21.37 1.09 1.67
N GLY A 84 21.91 -0.12 1.69
CA GLY A 84 21.69 -1.07 2.79
C GLY A 84 22.25 -0.56 4.11
N LEU A 85 23.47 -0.03 4.10
CA LEU A 85 24.11 0.57 5.27
C LEU A 85 23.35 1.80 5.78
N ASP A 86 22.83 2.65 4.89
CA ASP A 86 21.96 3.79 5.26
C ASP A 86 20.64 3.32 5.93
N PHE A 87 20.19 2.11 5.60
CA PHE A 87 19.05 1.45 6.24
C PHE A 87 19.43 0.77 7.57
N GLY A 88 20.70 0.83 7.97
CA GLY A 88 21.22 0.21 9.19
C GLY A 88 21.38 -1.31 9.07
N LEU A 89 21.58 -1.83 7.86
CA LEU A 89 21.86 -3.24 7.60
C LEU A 89 23.37 -3.46 7.55
N ASP A 90 23.85 -4.58 8.09
CA ASP A 90 25.22 -5.04 7.86
C ASP A 90 25.35 -5.78 6.51
N GLU A 91 26.59 -6.09 6.10
CA GLU A 91 26.90 -6.72 4.82
C GLU A 91 26.28 -8.10 4.67
N LEU A 92 26.21 -8.87 5.77
CA LEU A 92 25.62 -10.19 5.77
C LEU A 92 24.10 -10.12 5.63
N GLU A 93 23.46 -9.14 6.27
CA GLU A 93 22.03 -8.84 6.10
C GLU A 93 21.73 -8.44 4.66
N ILE A 94 22.53 -7.54 4.09
CA ILE A 94 22.40 -7.11 2.68
C ILE A 94 22.49 -8.34 1.77
N LEU A 95 23.51 -9.16 1.93
CA LEU A 95 23.71 -10.39 1.16
C LEU A 95 22.49 -11.31 1.22
N ASN A 96 22.01 -11.58 2.43
CA ASN A 96 20.89 -12.48 2.68
C ASN A 96 19.58 -11.93 2.09
N ILE A 97 19.32 -10.62 2.27
CA ILE A 97 18.18 -9.91 1.70
C ILE A 97 18.19 -10.03 0.17
N THR A 98 19.34 -9.78 -0.48
CA THR A 98 19.45 -9.87 -1.93
C THR A 98 19.20 -11.28 -2.43
N LYS A 99 19.81 -12.29 -1.81
CA LYS A 99 19.63 -13.70 -2.18
C LYS A 99 18.17 -14.14 -2.04
N THR A 100 17.53 -13.83 -0.90
CA THR A 100 16.11 -14.14 -0.67
C THR A 100 15.20 -13.43 -1.67
N TYR A 101 15.42 -12.13 -1.92
CA TYR A 101 14.60 -11.42 -2.89
C TYR A 101 14.77 -11.98 -4.31
N LYS A 102 16.01 -12.22 -4.76
CA LYS A 102 16.29 -12.71 -6.12
C LYS A 102 15.73 -14.12 -6.36
N SER A 103 15.80 -15.02 -5.36
CA SER A 103 15.19 -16.35 -5.50
C SER A 103 13.68 -16.28 -5.70
N ARG A 104 13.02 -15.27 -5.11
CA ARG A 104 11.58 -15.02 -5.25
C ARG A 104 11.21 -14.06 -6.36
N ALA A 105 12.16 -13.30 -6.92
CA ALA A 105 11.90 -12.24 -7.89
C ALA A 105 11.22 -12.76 -9.15
N ARG A 106 11.52 -14.00 -9.58
CA ARG A 106 10.80 -14.66 -10.68
C ARG A 106 9.34 -14.92 -10.33
N GLU A 107 9.03 -15.41 -9.13
CA GLU A 107 7.64 -15.61 -8.69
C GLU A 107 6.87 -14.29 -8.57
N ILE A 108 7.53 -13.23 -8.09
CA ILE A 108 6.94 -11.89 -7.97
C ILE A 108 6.71 -11.27 -9.36
N GLY A 109 7.68 -11.39 -10.27
CA GLY A 109 7.63 -10.83 -11.63
C GLY A 109 6.75 -11.61 -12.60
N GLN A 110 6.67 -12.94 -12.46
CA GLN A 110 5.71 -13.77 -13.21
C GLN A 110 4.27 -13.41 -12.84
N ASP A 111 4.00 -13.05 -11.58
CA ASP A 111 2.69 -12.53 -11.19
C ASP A 111 2.40 -11.15 -11.82
N GLU A 112 3.40 -10.26 -11.93
CA GLU A 112 3.24 -8.96 -12.61
C GLU A 112 2.91 -9.12 -14.11
N GLN A 113 3.51 -10.13 -14.77
CA GLN A 113 3.24 -10.45 -16.17
C GLN A 113 1.92 -11.22 -16.36
N ALA A 114 1.65 -12.24 -15.55
CA ALA A 114 0.48 -13.10 -15.67
C ALA A 114 -0.83 -12.42 -15.22
N PHE A 115 -0.76 -11.43 -14.32
CA PHE A 115 -1.94 -10.79 -13.75
C PHE A 115 -2.11 -9.31 -14.12
N GLY A 116 -1.26 -8.82 -15.02
CA GLY A 116 -1.25 -7.45 -15.53
C GLY A 116 -0.48 -6.48 -14.63
N SER A 117 0.12 -5.47 -15.26
CA SER A 117 1.05 -4.45 -14.70
C SER A 117 0.49 -3.51 -13.60
N LYS A 118 -0.60 -3.89 -12.91
CA LYS A 118 -1.33 -3.01 -12.00
C LYS A 118 -1.49 -3.61 -10.59
N GLU A 119 -0.53 -4.35 -10.06
CA GLU A 119 -0.62 -4.73 -8.64
C GLU A 119 -0.51 -3.47 -7.75
N PRO A 120 -1.32 -3.34 -6.69
CA PRO A 120 -1.30 -2.18 -5.81
C PRO A 120 0.05 -2.08 -5.10
N LYS A 121 0.74 -0.95 -5.28
CA LYS A 121 1.97 -0.65 -4.54
C LYS A 121 1.60 -0.06 -3.18
N ILE A 122 2.17 -0.63 -2.13
CA ILE A 122 2.01 -0.19 -0.74
C ILE A 122 3.24 0.65 -0.38
N ARG A 123 3.03 1.77 0.30
CA ARG A 123 4.10 2.62 0.82
C ARG A 123 4.03 2.62 2.34
N VAL A 124 5.06 2.09 3.00
CA VAL A 124 5.17 1.97 4.46
C VAL A 124 6.37 2.78 4.92
N ARG A 125 6.29 3.40 6.11
CA ARG A 125 7.48 4.06 6.67
C ARG A 125 8.50 3.01 7.13
N PHE A 126 9.78 3.28 6.93
CA PHE A 126 10.85 2.34 7.26
C PHE A 126 10.89 1.97 8.74
N ASP A 127 10.59 2.92 9.64
CA ASP A 127 10.53 2.67 11.08
C ASP A 127 9.42 1.65 11.46
N ILE A 128 8.28 1.67 10.78
CA ILE A 128 7.22 0.66 10.96
C ILE A 128 7.69 -0.71 10.46
N LEU A 129 8.41 -0.77 9.33
CA LEU A 129 8.99 -2.02 8.84
C LEU A 129 10.04 -2.56 9.82
N TYR A 130 10.83 -1.68 10.42
CA TYR A 130 11.81 -2.04 11.43
C TYR A 130 11.14 -2.57 12.72
N ASP A 131 10.09 -1.89 13.22
CA ASP A 131 9.31 -2.37 14.36
C ASP A 131 8.65 -3.73 14.08
N TYR A 132 8.28 -4.00 12.82
CA TYR A 132 7.81 -5.31 12.39
C TYR A 132 8.91 -6.38 12.45
N ARG A 133 10.11 -6.11 11.93
CA ARG A 133 11.28 -6.99 12.04
C ARG A 133 11.58 -7.34 13.51
N MET A 134 11.61 -6.32 14.36
CA MET A 134 11.87 -6.44 15.81
C MET A 134 10.73 -7.11 16.59
N GLY A 135 9.62 -7.46 15.94
CA GLY A 135 8.48 -8.13 16.56
C GLY A 135 7.61 -7.27 17.46
N LYS A 136 7.82 -5.94 17.48
CA LYS A 136 6.95 -4.98 18.17
C LYS A 136 5.58 -4.85 17.51
N ILE A 137 5.51 -5.20 16.22
CA ILE A 137 4.29 -5.36 15.43
C ILE A 137 4.19 -6.83 15.02
N SER A 138 3.06 -7.48 15.30
CA SER A 138 2.86 -8.87 14.87
C SER A 138 2.63 -8.98 13.37
N ASP A 139 2.86 -10.16 12.78
CA ASP A 139 2.58 -10.41 11.35
C ASP A 139 1.15 -10.08 10.97
N SER A 140 0.18 -10.46 11.82
CA SER A 140 -1.21 -10.10 11.60
C SER A 140 -1.47 -8.58 11.62
N GLN A 141 -0.85 -7.86 12.55
CA GLN A 141 -0.96 -6.40 12.62
C GLN A 141 -0.36 -5.74 11.39
N PHE A 142 0.86 -6.15 11.00
CA PHE A 142 1.56 -5.59 9.85
C PHE A 142 0.80 -5.82 8.54
N ARG A 143 0.28 -7.04 8.32
CA ARG A 143 -0.52 -7.37 7.13
C ARG A 143 -1.82 -6.59 7.07
N VAL A 144 -2.53 -6.43 8.20
CA VAL A 144 -3.74 -5.60 8.28
C VAL A 144 -3.43 -4.13 8.02
N PHE A 145 -2.31 -3.63 8.53
CA PHE A 145 -1.85 -2.27 8.26
C PHE A 145 -1.57 -2.06 6.77
N CYS A 146 -0.82 -2.96 6.15
CA CYS A 146 -0.56 -2.98 4.70
C CYS A 146 -1.85 -3.07 3.88
N ALA A 147 -2.82 -3.88 4.32
CA ALA A 147 -4.13 -3.98 3.69
C ALA A 147 -4.86 -2.63 3.68
N ILE A 148 -4.96 -1.95 4.83
CA ILE A 148 -5.58 -0.63 4.96
C ILE A 148 -4.89 0.39 4.05
N LEU A 149 -3.54 0.44 4.09
CA LEU A 149 -2.76 1.32 3.23
C LEU A 149 -3.02 1.08 1.74
N SER A 150 -3.08 -0.20 1.31
CA SER A 150 -3.30 -0.57 -0.08
C SER A 150 -4.68 -0.13 -0.60
N ILE A 151 -5.69 -0.09 0.28
CA ILE A 151 -7.06 0.33 -0.05
C ILE A 151 -7.16 1.86 -0.06
N MET A 152 -6.52 2.53 0.91
CA MET A 152 -6.51 3.99 1.01
C MET A 152 -5.74 4.62 -0.14
N GLY A 153 -4.58 4.07 -0.51
CA GLY A 153 -3.68 4.65 -1.50
C GLY A 153 -3.28 6.08 -1.11
N ARG A 154 -3.68 7.07 -1.93
CA ARG A 154 -3.42 8.49 -1.68
C ARG A 154 -4.51 9.21 -0.87
N LYS A 155 -5.65 8.55 -0.60
CA LYS A 155 -6.80 9.17 0.09
C LYS A 155 -6.45 9.45 1.56
N LYS A 156 -7.01 10.53 2.11
CA LYS A 156 -6.85 10.88 3.54
C LYS A 156 -7.55 9.89 4.47
N PHE A 157 -8.69 9.35 4.02
CA PHE A 157 -9.45 8.32 4.73
C PHE A 157 -10.23 7.45 3.73
N ALA A 158 -10.67 6.27 4.16
CA ALA A 158 -11.54 5.41 3.36
C ALA A 158 -12.52 4.62 4.23
N ARG A 159 -13.71 4.32 3.69
CA ARG A 159 -14.60 3.30 4.25
C ARG A 159 -14.07 1.93 3.84
N ILE A 160 -13.83 1.06 4.81
CA ILE A 160 -13.23 -0.26 4.55
C ILE A 160 -14.02 -1.33 5.32
N SER A 161 -14.45 -2.38 4.62
CA SER A 161 -15.06 -3.56 5.26
C SER A 161 -13.97 -4.55 5.71
N TYR A 162 -14.27 -5.39 6.70
CA TYR A 162 -13.36 -6.47 7.09
C TYR A 162 -13.11 -7.46 5.96
N ASP A 163 -14.12 -7.72 5.13
CA ASP A 163 -13.96 -8.55 3.92
C ASP A 163 -12.92 -7.97 2.95
N HIS A 164 -12.86 -6.64 2.81
CA HIS A 164 -11.80 -5.96 2.05
C HIS A 164 -10.42 -6.09 2.71
N ILE A 165 -10.34 -5.92 4.03
CA ILE A 165 -9.09 -6.10 4.76
C ILE A 165 -8.59 -7.53 4.62
N LYS A 166 -9.48 -8.52 4.68
CA LYS A 166 -9.16 -9.95 4.65
C LYS A 166 -8.37 -10.35 3.41
N TYR A 167 -8.92 -10.13 2.21
CA TYR A 167 -8.23 -10.55 0.99
C TYR A 167 -6.98 -9.68 0.70
N ARG A 168 -6.96 -8.42 1.14
CA ARG A 168 -5.80 -7.54 1.01
C ARG A 168 -4.67 -7.94 1.95
N ALA A 169 -4.95 -8.27 3.20
CA ALA A 169 -3.96 -8.72 4.17
C ALA A 169 -3.32 -10.06 3.74
N ALA A 170 -4.07 -10.86 2.97
CA ALA A 170 -3.58 -12.06 2.31
C ALA A 170 -2.77 -11.78 1.03
N GLY A 171 -2.58 -10.52 0.61
CA GLY A 171 -1.77 -10.15 -0.55
C GLY A 171 -2.52 -10.08 -1.89
N PHE A 172 -3.85 -10.16 -1.91
CA PHE A 172 -4.62 -10.17 -3.15
C PHE A 172 -5.27 -8.82 -3.43
N ARG A 173 -5.22 -8.36 -4.69
CA ARG A 173 -5.90 -7.11 -5.09
C ARG A 173 -7.42 -7.17 -5.03
N SER A 174 -8.03 -8.33 -5.27
CA SER A 174 -9.49 -8.48 -5.34
C SER A 174 -9.98 -9.74 -4.66
N LYS A 175 -11.23 -9.70 -4.18
CA LYS A 175 -11.93 -10.85 -3.59
C LYS A 175 -11.98 -12.04 -4.53
N ILE A 176 -12.20 -11.80 -5.83
CA ILE A 176 -12.29 -12.88 -6.84
C ILE A 176 -10.97 -13.64 -6.95
N LYS A 177 -9.83 -12.94 -7.02
CA LYS A 177 -8.50 -13.57 -7.06
C LYS A 177 -8.24 -14.39 -5.80
N PHE A 178 -8.60 -13.84 -4.64
CA PHE A 178 -8.47 -14.53 -3.36
C PHE A 178 -9.30 -15.81 -3.30
N ILE A 179 -10.58 -15.77 -3.70
CA ILE A 179 -11.45 -16.96 -3.73
C ILE A 179 -10.90 -18.01 -4.70
N LYS A 180 -10.46 -17.60 -5.90
CA LYS A 180 -9.84 -18.52 -6.88
C LYS A 180 -8.62 -19.20 -6.28
N TYR A 181 -7.75 -18.43 -5.64
CA TYR A 181 -6.57 -18.94 -4.96
C TYR A 181 -6.95 -19.91 -3.82
N GLN A 182 -7.89 -19.54 -2.95
CA GLN A 182 -8.38 -20.40 -1.87
C GLN A 182 -8.89 -21.75 -2.39
N ARG A 183 -9.62 -21.77 -3.51
CA ARG A 183 -10.08 -23.02 -4.14
C ARG A 183 -8.91 -23.89 -4.61
N LEU A 184 -7.90 -23.29 -5.24
CA LEU A 184 -6.71 -24.01 -5.72
C LEU A 184 -5.91 -24.66 -4.59
N VAL A 185 -5.83 -24.00 -3.44
CA VAL A 185 -5.08 -24.51 -2.26
C VAL A 185 -5.97 -25.28 -1.26
N GLY A 186 -7.17 -25.70 -1.69
CA GLY A 186 -8.05 -26.56 -0.89
C GLY A 186 -8.67 -25.89 0.34
N GLY A 187 -8.93 -24.58 0.29
CA GLY A 187 -9.67 -23.84 1.33
C GLY A 187 -8.92 -23.61 2.64
N LYS A 188 -7.72 -24.18 2.82
CA LYS A 188 -6.92 -24.06 4.06
C LYS A 188 -6.29 -22.69 4.28
N TYR A 189 -6.44 -21.77 3.33
CA TYR A 189 -5.83 -20.45 3.34
C TYR A 189 -6.76 -19.42 4.00
N ASP A 190 -7.06 -19.59 5.29
CA ASP A 190 -7.78 -18.58 6.08
C ASP A 190 -6.89 -17.94 7.14
N PHE A 191 -6.00 -17.05 6.68
CA PHE A 191 -5.05 -16.33 7.54
C PHE A 191 -5.75 -15.38 8.53
N PHE A 192 -6.92 -14.85 8.18
CA PHE A 192 -7.55 -13.72 8.87
C PHE A 192 -9.05 -13.92 9.06
N SER A 193 -9.44 -14.47 10.22
CA SER A 193 -10.81 -14.38 10.70
C SER A 193 -11.16 -12.93 11.07
N ASP A 194 -12.44 -12.58 11.04
CA ASP A 194 -12.92 -11.24 11.43
C ASP A 194 -12.48 -10.87 12.86
N ARG A 195 -12.40 -11.84 13.76
CA ARG A 195 -11.86 -11.65 15.12
C ARG A 195 -10.38 -11.26 15.11
N LYS A 196 -9.55 -11.94 14.31
CA LYS A 196 -8.12 -11.60 14.15
C LYS A 196 -7.95 -10.21 13.54
N ILE A 197 -8.76 -9.86 12.54
CA ILE A 197 -8.76 -8.52 11.92
C ILE A 197 -9.14 -7.46 12.95
N ALA A 198 -10.24 -7.66 13.68
CA ALA A 198 -10.70 -6.72 14.71
C ALA A 198 -9.63 -6.50 15.79
N TYR A 199 -9.00 -7.59 16.26
CA TYR A 199 -7.91 -7.53 17.22
C TYR A 199 -6.69 -6.77 16.68
N ALA A 200 -6.28 -7.06 15.44
CA ALA A 200 -5.17 -6.37 14.79
C ALA A 200 -5.45 -4.87 14.61
N VAL A 201 -6.64 -4.50 14.15
CA VAL A 201 -7.07 -3.09 14.02
C VAL A 201 -6.98 -2.38 15.37
N ARG A 202 -7.54 -2.96 16.44
CA ARG A 202 -7.47 -2.38 17.79
C ARG A 202 -6.02 -2.17 18.24
N LYS A 203 -5.15 -3.16 18.03
CA LYS A 203 -3.72 -3.04 18.38
C LYS A 203 -2.97 -1.99 17.56
N LEU A 204 -3.36 -1.76 16.30
CA LEU A 204 -2.79 -0.68 15.50
C LEU A 204 -3.28 0.70 15.97
N GLU A 205 -4.53 0.81 16.42
CA GLU A 205 -5.06 2.04 17.05
C GLU A 205 -4.38 2.36 18.38
N GLU A 206 -4.20 1.36 19.26
CA GLU A 206 -3.46 1.51 20.52
C GLU A 206 -2.02 2.02 20.31
N LYS A 207 -1.42 1.71 19.16
CA LYS A 207 -0.07 2.17 18.76
C LYS A 207 -0.09 3.48 17.96
N CYS A 208 -1.26 4.11 17.80
CA CYS A 208 -1.47 5.31 16.98
C CYS A 208 -0.97 5.17 15.52
N LEU A 209 -0.97 3.95 14.98
CA LEU A 209 -0.58 3.70 13.58
C LEU A 209 -1.75 3.92 12.63
N ILE A 210 -2.97 3.73 13.12
CA ILE A 210 -4.22 4.01 12.41
C ILE A 210 -5.21 4.69 13.35
N THR A 211 -6.18 5.38 12.76
CA THR A 211 -7.35 5.93 13.43
C THR A 211 -8.59 5.32 12.80
N THR A 212 -9.53 4.81 13.60
CA THR A 212 -10.84 4.37 13.09
C THR A 212 -11.99 5.20 13.64
N LEU A 213 -13.02 5.36 12.80
CA LEU A 213 -14.25 6.04 13.16
C LEU A 213 -15.43 5.18 12.72
N VAL A 214 -16.38 4.94 13.64
CA VAL A 214 -17.66 4.30 13.32
C VAL A 214 -18.71 5.40 13.19
N TYR A 215 -19.19 5.63 11.97
CA TYR A 215 -20.22 6.63 11.68
C TYR A 215 -21.60 5.96 11.52
N LYS A 216 -22.64 6.56 12.12
CA LYS A 216 -24.04 6.08 12.12
C LYS A 216 -24.18 4.58 12.44
N ARG A 217 -23.39 4.08 13.40
CA ARG A 217 -23.40 2.69 13.92
C ARG A 217 -23.17 1.57 12.88
N ARG A 218 -22.84 1.89 11.62
CA ARG A 218 -22.70 0.88 10.54
C ARG A 218 -21.48 1.08 9.65
N LEU A 219 -20.97 2.31 9.53
CA LEU A 219 -19.93 2.64 8.55
C LEU A 219 -18.59 2.84 9.24
N LYS A 220 -17.66 1.90 9.08
CA LYS A 220 -16.31 2.01 9.64
C LYS A 220 -15.36 2.66 8.63
N TYR A 221 -14.76 3.77 9.06
CA TYR A 221 -13.78 4.56 8.33
C TYR A 221 -12.41 4.43 8.97
N TYR A 222 -11.37 4.53 8.15
CA TYR A 222 -9.98 4.36 8.55
C TYR A 222 -9.14 5.51 8.00
N SER A 223 -8.17 5.97 8.80
CA SER A 223 -7.09 6.84 8.38
C SER A 223 -5.76 6.39 8.96
N VAL A 224 -4.67 6.77 8.30
CA VAL A 224 -3.28 6.61 8.79
C VAL A 224 -2.58 7.97 8.96
N ARG A 225 -3.32 9.07 8.76
CA ARG A 225 -2.79 10.44 8.71
C ARG A 225 -3.55 11.44 9.56
N LEU A 226 -4.78 11.10 9.93
CA LEU A 226 -5.70 11.98 10.63
C LEU A 226 -5.91 11.46 12.04
N ASP A 227 -6.03 12.38 12.99
CA ASP A 227 -6.57 12.04 14.30
C ASP A 227 -8.09 11.80 14.25
N ILE A 228 -8.67 11.44 15.39
CA ILE A 228 -10.11 11.10 15.47
C ILE A 228 -11.02 12.30 15.18
N ASN A 229 -10.64 13.49 15.60
CA ASN A 229 -11.43 14.70 15.45
C ASN A 229 -11.41 15.18 13.99
N GLU A 230 -10.23 15.18 13.38
CA GLU A 230 -10.04 15.47 11.96
C GLU A 230 -10.79 14.47 11.07
N LEU A 231 -10.69 13.17 11.40
CA LEU A 231 -11.40 12.11 10.68
C LEU A 231 -12.92 12.29 10.81
N PHE A 232 -13.42 12.59 12.01
CA PHE A 232 -14.84 12.85 12.23
C PHE A 232 -15.34 14.03 11.40
N LYS A 233 -14.64 15.17 11.45
CA LYS A 233 -14.99 16.37 10.69
C LYS A 233 -15.06 16.07 9.19
N LEU A 234 -14.04 15.45 8.61
CA LEU A 234 -14.02 15.13 7.18
C LEU A 234 -15.08 14.10 6.77
N VAL A 235 -15.38 13.12 7.63
CA VAL A 235 -16.46 12.16 7.37
C VAL A 235 -17.81 12.85 7.42
N ALA A 236 -18.07 13.69 8.43
CA ALA A 236 -19.30 14.46 8.55
C ALA A 236 -19.49 15.39 7.34
N ASP A 237 -18.47 16.16 6.98
CA ASP A 237 -18.47 17.08 5.82
C ASP A 237 -18.70 16.35 4.49
N SER A 238 -18.10 15.17 4.32
CA SER A 238 -18.31 14.36 3.11
C SER A 238 -19.75 13.85 3.00
N LYS A 239 -20.47 13.74 4.12
CA LYS A 239 -21.84 13.24 4.18
C LYS A 239 -22.87 14.34 4.10
N SER A 240 -22.64 15.49 4.72
CA SER A 240 -23.48 16.68 4.53
C SER A 240 -23.50 17.07 3.06
N ARG A 241 -22.33 17.16 2.42
CA ARG A 241 -22.23 17.44 0.97
C ARG A 241 -22.86 16.38 0.09
N SER A 242 -22.90 15.12 0.53
CA SER A 242 -23.57 14.07 -0.24
C SER A 242 -25.09 14.24 -0.23
N VAL A 243 -25.68 14.64 0.90
CA VAL A 243 -27.12 14.90 1.00
C VAL A 243 -27.48 16.12 0.17
N GLU A 244 -26.73 17.21 0.32
CA GLU A 244 -26.90 18.44 -0.45
C GLU A 244 -26.74 18.19 -1.97
N TYR A 245 -25.76 17.38 -2.38
CA TYR A 245 -25.59 16.97 -3.77
C TYR A 245 -26.75 16.11 -4.29
N PHE A 246 -27.28 15.18 -3.50
CA PHE A 246 -28.42 14.36 -3.91
C PHE A 246 -29.72 15.18 -4.00
N GLU A 247 -29.91 16.16 -3.11
CA GLU A 247 -31.02 17.10 -3.15
C GLU A 247 -30.92 18.02 -4.38
N LEU A 248 -29.76 18.63 -4.62
CA LEU A 248 -29.49 19.44 -5.81
C LEU A 248 -29.66 18.64 -7.11
N LYS A 249 -29.16 17.40 -7.14
CA LYS A 249 -29.30 16.51 -8.30
C LYS A 249 -30.77 16.15 -8.55
N LYS A 250 -31.53 15.84 -7.50
CA LYS A 250 -32.96 15.54 -7.62
C LYS A 250 -33.75 16.75 -8.13
N GLN A 251 -33.48 17.93 -7.58
CA GLN A 251 -34.09 19.17 -8.03
C GLN A 251 -33.80 19.44 -9.50
N TYR A 252 -32.55 19.28 -9.94
CA TYR A 252 -32.17 19.42 -11.35
C TYR A 252 -32.87 18.41 -12.27
N GLU A 253 -33.02 17.15 -11.83
CA GLU A 253 -33.74 16.13 -12.58
C GLU A 253 -35.25 16.42 -12.68
N ASP A 254 -35.85 16.97 -11.62
CA ASP A 254 -37.26 17.40 -11.58
C ASP A 254 -37.49 18.63 -12.49
N ASP A 255 -36.58 19.61 -12.46
CA ASP A 255 -36.61 20.78 -13.34
C ASP A 255 -36.53 20.38 -14.82
N LEU A 256 -35.65 19.42 -15.16
CA LEU A 256 -35.55 18.88 -16.51
C LEU A 256 -36.82 18.18 -16.98
N ARG A 257 -37.54 17.48 -16.09
CA ARG A 257 -38.83 16.85 -16.42
C ARG A 257 -39.91 17.90 -16.69
N ASN A 258 -39.98 18.92 -15.84
CA ASN A 258 -40.93 20.03 -16.00
C ASN A 258 -40.68 20.78 -17.31
N LEU A 259 -39.43 21.07 -17.64
CA LEU A 259 -39.06 21.69 -18.92
C LEU A 259 -39.49 20.86 -20.12
N LYS A 260 -39.25 19.54 -20.10
CA LYS A 260 -39.70 18.63 -21.16
C LYS A 260 -41.22 18.60 -21.31
N SER A 261 -41.95 18.63 -20.20
CA SER A 261 -43.43 18.71 -20.20
C SER A 261 -43.91 20.03 -20.84
N ILE A 262 -43.32 21.16 -20.45
CA ILE A 262 -43.68 22.48 -21.00
C ILE A 262 -43.42 22.53 -22.50
N ILE A 263 -42.25 22.03 -22.95
CA ILE A 263 -41.90 21.97 -24.37
C ILE A 263 -42.91 21.10 -25.13
N LYS A 264 -43.23 19.91 -24.62
CA LYS A 264 -44.20 19.00 -25.24
C LYS A 264 -45.57 19.68 -25.39
N ASN A 265 -46.08 20.30 -24.32
CA ASN A 265 -47.37 21.00 -24.35
C ASN A 265 -47.38 22.17 -25.35
N LYS A 266 -46.28 22.93 -25.45
CA LYS A 266 -46.15 24.02 -26.44
C LYS A 266 -46.16 23.50 -27.87
N VAL A 267 -45.45 22.40 -28.15
CA VAL A 267 -45.42 21.77 -29.48
C VAL A 267 -46.80 21.24 -29.85
N GLU A 268 -47.50 20.56 -28.95
CA GLU A 268 -48.86 20.06 -29.18
C GLU A 268 -49.85 21.20 -29.43
N HIS A 269 -49.75 22.30 -28.68
CA HIS A 269 -50.59 23.47 -28.87
C HIS A 269 -50.32 24.17 -30.22
N GLN A 270 -49.06 24.26 -30.66
CA GLN A 270 -48.73 24.80 -31.99
C GLN A 270 -49.26 23.91 -33.11
N GLN A 271 -49.15 22.59 -32.99
CA GLN A 271 -49.70 21.64 -33.96
C GLN A 271 -51.22 21.73 -34.07
N ARG A 272 -51.93 21.98 -32.96
CA ARG A 272 -53.39 22.21 -32.97
C ARG A 272 -53.79 23.52 -33.63
N ARG A 273 -52.93 24.55 -33.64
CA ARG A 273 -53.19 25.83 -34.32
C ARG A 273 -52.94 25.79 -35.83
N LEU A 274 -52.20 24.78 -36.30
CA LEU A 274 -51.85 24.60 -37.71
C LEU A 274 -52.79 23.63 -38.45
N LYS A 275 -53.71 22.98 -37.73
CA LYS A 275 -54.80 22.17 -38.28
C LYS A 275 -56.08 22.99 -38.26
#